data_AF-A0A318HG89-F1
#
_entry.id   AF-A0A318HG89-F1
#
_cell.length_a   1.000
_cell.length_b   1.000
_cell.length_c   1.000
_cell.angle_alpha   90.00
_cell.angle_beta   90.00
_cell.angle_gamma   90.00
#
_symmetry.space_group_name_H-M   'P 1'
#
loop_
_entity.id
_entity.type
_entity.pdbx_description
1 polymer ?
#
loop_
_entity_poly.entity_id
_entity_poly.type
_entity_poly.pdbx_seq_one_letter_code
_entity_poly.pdbx_strand_id
1 'polypeptide(L)'
;MCGAVGIAHADPTLPDGPRTTIDGDGTYAVGTEIAPGTYTSAGPVGESACYWKRLNGRTVVDDALSKKSQVVQIDSGDTAFKTDRCQPWQIVNCPASCSPADETPHDVIGGLRSFLASY
;
A
#
# COMPACT_ATOMS: atom_id res chain seq x y z
N MET A 1 -40.71 15.40 27.91
CA MET A 1 -39.28 15.76 27.90
C MET A 1 -38.53 14.82 26.95
N CYS A 2 -37.62 15.37 26.14
CA CYS A 2 -36.72 14.69 25.20
C CYS A 2 -36.04 13.45 25.84
N GLY A 3 -35.76 12.33 25.18
CA GLY A 3 -35.45 12.05 23.78
C GLY A 3 -34.25 11.11 23.84
N ALA A 4 -34.43 9.86 23.40
CA ALA A 4 -33.36 8.87 23.35
C ALA A 4 -32.26 9.32 22.37
N VAL A 5 -31.00 9.28 22.79
CA VAL A 5 -29.86 9.34 21.88
C VAL A 5 -28.99 8.13 22.19
N GLY A 6 -29.25 7.04 21.46
CA GLY A 6 -28.28 5.98 21.33
C GLY A 6 -27.05 6.54 20.65
N ILE A 7 -25.93 6.58 21.35
CA ILE A 7 -24.62 6.68 20.71
C ILE A 7 -24.26 5.24 20.36
N ALA A 8 -24.78 4.76 19.23
CA ALA A 8 -24.09 3.71 18.50
C ALA A 8 -22.73 4.33 18.14
N HIS A 9 -21.69 3.93 18.85
CA HIS A 9 -20.35 4.07 18.34
C HIS A 9 -20.37 3.36 16.99
N ALA A 10 -20.28 4.13 15.91
CA ALA A 10 -20.08 3.58 14.59
C ALA A 10 -18.81 2.74 14.68
N ASP A 11 -19.01 1.42 14.72
CA ASP A 11 -18.02 0.43 14.32
C ASP A 11 -17.46 0.95 12.99
N PRO A 12 -16.15 1.20 12.87
CA PRO A 12 -15.59 1.57 11.58
C PRO A 12 -15.77 0.34 10.70
N THR A 13 -16.82 0.32 9.89
CA THR A 13 -17.01 -0.66 8.81
C THR A 13 -15.70 -0.68 8.05
N LEU A 14 -14.94 -1.77 8.25
CA LEU A 14 -13.69 -2.04 7.56
C LEU A 14 -13.94 -1.79 6.07
N PRO A 15 -13.15 -0.92 5.41
CA PRO A 15 -13.32 -0.69 3.98
C PRO A 15 -13.24 -2.02 3.23
N ASP A 16 -14.00 -2.11 2.15
CA ASP A 16 -14.13 -3.25 1.27
C ASP A 16 -12.78 -3.90 0.92
N GLY A 17 -12.47 -5.02 1.59
CA GLY A 17 -11.35 -5.89 1.25
C GLY A 17 -9.97 -5.50 1.82
N PRO A 18 -8.96 -6.35 1.56
CA PRO A 18 -7.61 -6.16 2.06
C PRO A 18 -6.99 -4.89 1.47
N ARG A 19 -6.39 -4.07 2.32
CA ARG A 19 -5.78 -2.78 1.96
C ARG A 19 -4.48 -3.00 1.19
N THR A 20 -4.10 -1.99 0.42
CA THR A 20 -2.84 -1.95 -0.33
C THR A 20 -1.83 -0.96 0.24
N THR A 21 -2.15 -0.37 1.40
CA THR A 21 -1.30 0.57 2.13
C THR A 21 -1.22 0.18 3.60
N ILE A 22 -0.07 0.48 4.22
CA ILE A 22 0.23 0.21 5.63
C ILE A 22 0.78 1.50 6.23
N ASP A 23 -0.07 2.25 6.94
CA ASP A 23 0.24 3.63 7.35
C ASP A 23 1.00 3.74 8.68
N GLY A 24 1.16 2.64 9.41
CA GLY A 24 1.81 2.66 10.72
C GLY A 24 2.40 1.33 11.16
N ASP A 25 3.00 1.38 12.34
CA ASP A 25 3.62 0.23 12.98
C ASP A 25 2.54 -0.77 13.44
N GLY A 26 2.85 -2.06 13.33
CA GLY A 26 1.88 -3.10 13.68
C GLY A 26 2.20 -4.45 13.09
N THR A 27 1.27 -5.38 13.28
CA THR A 27 1.25 -6.68 12.62
C THR A 27 -0.05 -6.79 11.85
N TYR A 28 0.06 -7.06 10.55
CA TYR A 28 -1.04 -7.02 9.60
C TYR A 28 -1.30 -8.42 9.04
N ALA A 29 -2.55 -8.86 9.07
CA ALA A 29 -2.94 -10.16 8.52
C ALA A 29 -2.97 -10.11 6.99
N VAL A 30 -2.15 -10.92 6.33
CA VAL A 30 -2.08 -10.97 4.86
C VAL A 30 -3.32 -11.69 4.31
N GLY A 31 -3.89 -11.15 3.24
CA GLY A 31 -5.13 -11.62 2.62
C GLY A 31 -6.41 -11.18 3.32
N THR A 32 -6.33 -10.69 4.57
CA THR A 32 -7.50 -10.19 5.33
C THR A 32 -7.42 -8.68 5.53
N GLU A 33 -6.30 -8.18 6.05
CA GLU A 33 -6.09 -6.75 6.32
C GLU A 33 -5.27 -6.08 5.22
N ILE A 34 -4.29 -6.79 4.66
CA ILE A 34 -3.44 -6.30 3.57
C ILE A 34 -3.38 -7.30 2.42
N ALA A 35 -3.33 -6.80 1.18
CA ALA A 35 -3.28 -7.65 0.00
C ALA A 35 -1.86 -8.20 -0.21
N PRO A 36 -1.68 -9.43 -0.70
CA PRO A 36 -0.37 -9.91 -1.13
C PRO A 36 0.13 -9.09 -2.33
N GLY A 37 1.44 -8.85 -2.39
CA GLY A 37 2.08 -8.11 -3.46
C GLY A 37 3.43 -7.51 -3.08
N THR A 38 4.03 -6.77 -4.00
CA THR A 38 5.28 -6.04 -3.75
C THR A 38 4.97 -4.73 -3.06
N TYR A 39 5.55 -4.48 -1.89
CA TYR A 39 5.42 -3.23 -1.15
C TYR A 39 6.75 -2.47 -1.14
N THR A 40 6.66 -1.15 -1.17
CA THR A 40 7.80 -0.24 -0.99
C THR A 40 7.56 0.65 0.23
N SER A 41 8.63 0.91 0.97
CA SER A 41 8.69 1.93 2.02
C SER A 41 9.90 2.83 1.80
N ALA A 42 9.71 4.13 2.05
CA ALA A 42 10.77 5.13 1.95
C ALA A 42 11.92 4.91 2.95
N GLY A 43 11.76 3.98 3.91
CA GLY A 43 12.78 3.60 4.86
C GLY A 43 12.41 4.00 6.30
N PRO A 44 13.38 4.30 7.17
CA PRO A 44 13.10 4.58 8.58
C PRO A 44 12.34 5.87 8.85
N VAL A 45 11.56 5.87 9.93
CA VAL A 45 11.05 7.08 10.59
C VAL A 45 12.11 7.59 11.57
N GLY A 46 12.64 8.80 11.33
CA GLY A 46 13.67 9.41 12.19
C GLY A 46 15.02 8.69 12.12
N GLU A 47 15.73 8.63 13.25
CA GLU A 47 17.10 8.07 13.31
C GLU A 47 17.14 6.55 13.58
N SER A 48 15.99 5.93 13.87
CA SER A 48 15.88 4.48 14.10
C SER A 48 16.03 3.70 12.80
N ALA A 49 16.41 2.43 12.86
CA ALA A 49 16.32 1.55 11.70
C ALA A 49 14.87 1.06 11.53
N CYS A 50 14.40 0.99 10.29
CA CYS A 50 13.14 0.36 9.90
C CYS A 50 13.30 -1.15 10.02
N TYR A 51 12.40 -1.77 10.78
CA TYR A 51 12.34 -3.22 10.92
C TYR A 51 11.05 -3.74 10.29
N TRP A 52 11.17 -4.84 9.55
CA TRP A 52 10.01 -5.58 9.08
C TRP A 52 10.30 -7.08 9.07
N LYS A 53 9.23 -7.87 9.15
CA LYS A 53 9.28 -9.32 8.95
C LYS A 53 8.00 -9.88 8.36
N ARG A 54 8.16 -10.93 7.58
CA ARG A 54 7.10 -11.76 7.01
C ARG A 54 6.98 -13.05 7.79
N LEU A 55 5.76 -13.49 8.03
CA LEU A 55 5.45 -14.68 8.83
C LEU A 55 4.52 -15.61 8.05
N ASN A 56 4.84 -16.89 8.02
CA ASN A 56 3.92 -17.96 7.62
C ASN A 56 3.63 -18.83 8.86
N GLY A 57 2.47 -18.60 9.46
CA GLY A 57 2.08 -19.11 10.77
C GLY A 57 3.03 -18.60 11.86
N ARG A 58 3.88 -19.49 12.36
CA ARG A 58 4.89 -19.20 13.40
C ARG A 58 6.30 -19.08 12.85
N THR A 59 6.49 -19.30 11.55
CA THR A 59 7.79 -19.29 10.90
C THR A 59 8.05 -17.91 10.32
N VAL A 60 9.24 -17.36 10.57
CA VAL A 60 9.73 -16.18 9.85
C VAL A 60 10.14 -16.60 8.45
N VAL A 61 9.51 -16.00 7.45
CA VAL A 61 9.83 -16.23 6.03
C VAL A 61 11.00 -15.36 5.62
N ASP A 62 10.96 -14.09 6.01
CA ASP A 62 12.00 -13.11 5.73
C ASP A 62 11.91 -11.96 6.73
N ASP A 63 13.03 -11.32 7.04
CA ASP A 63 13.08 -10.15 7.90
C ASP A 63 14.28 -9.27 7.57
N ALA A 64 14.13 -7.96 7.78
CA ALA A 64 15.24 -7.03 7.61
C ALA A 64 15.17 -5.87 8.59
N LEU A 65 16.36 -5.38 8.95
CA LEU A 65 16.59 -4.16 9.71
C LEU A 65 17.44 -3.22 8.87
N SER A 66 16.88 -2.10 8.43
CA SER A 66 17.53 -1.22 7.45
C SER A 66 17.40 0.25 7.80
N LYS A 67 18.44 1.02 7.43
CA LYS A 67 18.43 2.50 7.47
C LYS A 67 18.17 3.11 6.08
N LYS A 68 17.79 2.31 5.10
CA LYS A 68 17.53 2.72 3.71
C LYS A 68 16.08 2.41 3.35
N SER A 69 15.64 2.91 2.19
CA SER A 69 14.37 2.48 1.58
C SER A 69 14.34 0.96 1.40
N GLN A 70 13.15 0.38 1.52
CA GLN A 70 12.94 -1.07 1.51
C GLN A 70 11.89 -1.45 0.49
N VAL A 71 12.11 -2.58 -0.17
CA VAL A 71 11.13 -3.21 -1.05
C VAL A 71 10.99 -4.65 -0.57
N VAL A 72 9.75 -5.10 -0.39
CA VAL A 72 9.44 -6.44 0.10
C VAL A 72 8.35 -7.05 -0.77
N GLN A 73 8.54 -8.30 -1.17
CA GLN A 73 7.47 -9.09 -1.76
C GLN A 73 6.72 -9.80 -0.62
N ILE A 74 5.42 -9.55 -0.47
CA ILE A 74 4.54 -10.26 0.44
C ILE A 74 3.76 -11.28 -0.40
N ASP A 75 4.00 -12.56 -0.16
CA ASP A 75 3.36 -13.64 -0.91
C ASP A 75 2.00 -13.99 -0.31
N SER A 76 1.10 -14.57 -1.10
CA SER A 76 -0.21 -15.03 -0.63
C SER A 76 -0.14 -16.15 0.41
N GLY A 77 1.01 -16.83 0.54
CA GLY A 77 1.29 -17.81 1.57
C GLY A 77 1.75 -17.21 2.90
N ASP A 78 2.07 -15.91 2.94
CA ASP A 78 2.32 -15.24 4.20
C ASP A 78 1.02 -15.11 4.97
N THR A 79 1.10 -15.32 6.27
CA THR A 79 -0.02 -15.14 7.20
C THR A 79 -0.02 -13.76 7.84
N ALA A 80 1.17 -13.17 8.05
CA ALA A 80 1.28 -11.87 8.67
C ALA A 80 2.53 -11.11 8.22
N PHE A 81 2.41 -9.80 8.18
CA PHE A 81 3.49 -8.86 7.96
C PHE A 81 3.61 -7.93 9.17
N LYS A 82 4.77 -7.89 9.81
CA LYS A 82 5.06 -6.97 10.91
C LYS A 82 6.00 -5.89 10.44
N THR A 83 5.71 -4.65 10.81
CA THR A 83 6.58 -3.50 10.55
C THR A 83 6.66 -2.61 11.78
N ASP A 84 7.85 -2.07 12.03
CA ASP A 84 8.13 -1.16 13.13
C ASP A 84 9.10 -0.06 12.68
N ARG A 85 8.74 1.19 12.94
CA ARG A 85 9.51 2.41 12.64
C ARG A 85 9.87 2.56 11.18
N CYS A 86 9.02 2.02 10.30
CA CYS A 86 9.13 2.22 8.86
C CYS A 86 8.16 3.32 8.43
N GLN A 87 8.56 4.10 7.43
CA GLN A 87 7.63 4.94 6.69
C GLN A 87 6.53 4.07 6.09
N PRO A 88 5.35 4.65 5.77
CA PRO A 88 4.24 3.90 5.22
C PRO A 88 4.64 2.98 4.08
N TRP A 89 4.09 1.76 4.08
CA TRP A 89 4.27 0.84 2.97
C TRP A 89 3.15 1.00 1.96
N GLN A 90 3.50 1.00 0.69
CA GLN A 90 2.54 1.06 -0.41
C GLN A 90 2.82 -0.06 -1.40
N ILE A 91 1.77 -0.70 -1.89
CA ILE A 91 1.91 -1.71 -2.93
C ILE A 91 2.44 -1.03 -4.22
N VAL A 92 3.53 -1.55 -4.76
CA VAL A 92 4.13 -1.13 -6.05
C VAL A 92 3.37 -1.76 -7.21
N ASN A 93 2.59 -2.79 -6.92
CA ASN A 93 1.69 -3.42 -7.86
C ASN A 93 0.60 -2.41 -8.19
N CYS A 94 0.75 -1.71 -9.29
CA CYS A 94 -0.38 -1.15 -10.01
C CYS A 94 -1.36 -2.32 -10.28
N PRO A 95 -2.51 -2.48 -9.58
CA PRO A 95 -3.63 -3.15 -10.22
C PRO A 95 -3.90 -2.36 -11.50
N ALA A 96 -4.43 -2.97 -12.57
CA ALA A 96 -4.73 -2.28 -13.83
C ALA A 96 -5.59 -0.98 -13.71
N SER A 97 -6.02 -0.60 -12.51
CA SER A 97 -6.64 0.68 -12.13
C SER A 97 -5.67 1.78 -11.63
N CYS A 98 -4.37 1.51 -11.43
CA CYS A 98 -3.33 2.54 -11.34
C CYS A 98 -2.72 2.80 -12.74
N SER A 99 -3.55 2.72 -13.79
CA SER A 99 -3.37 3.68 -14.87
C SER A 99 -3.56 5.06 -14.22
N PRO A 100 -2.71 6.06 -14.48
CA PRO A 100 -3.20 7.42 -14.35
C PRO A 100 -4.49 7.46 -15.20
N ALA A 101 -5.64 7.73 -14.57
CA ALA A 101 -6.70 8.32 -15.35
C ALA A 101 -6.09 9.61 -15.91
N ASP A 102 -5.94 9.67 -17.24
CA ASP A 102 -5.29 10.74 -18.01
C ASP A 102 -3.75 10.74 -18.11
N GLU A 103 -3.18 9.73 -18.77
CA GLU A 103 -2.25 10.02 -19.88
C GLU A 103 -2.11 8.79 -20.76
N THR A 104 -3.02 8.66 -21.72
CA THR A 104 -2.80 7.82 -22.89
C THR A 104 -1.51 8.26 -23.60
N PRO A 105 -0.45 7.44 -23.68
CA PRO A 105 0.73 7.77 -24.48
C PRO A 105 0.47 7.70 -26.00
N HIS A 106 -0.79 7.65 -26.43
CA HIS A 106 -1.18 7.48 -27.83
C HIS A 106 -1.58 8.78 -28.53
N ASP A 107 -1.64 9.92 -27.82
CA ASP A 107 -2.04 11.21 -28.42
C ASP A 107 -0.88 12.18 -28.73
N VAL A 108 0.37 11.72 -28.65
CA VAL A 108 1.52 12.54 -29.11
C VAL A 108 1.61 12.59 -30.64
N ILE A 109 0.91 11.69 -31.34
CA ILE A 109 0.97 11.58 -32.82
C ILE A 109 -0.11 12.46 -33.51
N GLY A 110 -1.20 12.83 -32.81
CA GLY A 110 -2.27 13.66 -33.35
C GLY A 110 -1.91 15.16 -33.43
N GLY A 111 -1.17 15.67 -32.44
CA GLY A 111 -0.85 17.11 -32.33
C GLY A 111 0.08 17.65 -33.42
N LEU A 112 0.96 16.83 -34.00
CA LEU A 112 1.93 17.29 -35.01
C LEU A 112 1.30 17.51 -36.39
N ARG A 113 0.13 16.92 -36.65
CA ARG A 113 -0.57 17.06 -37.95
C ARG A 113 -1.29 18.40 -38.09
N SER A 114 -1.65 19.04 -36.99
CA SER A 114 -2.37 20.32 -36.97
C SER A 114 -1.46 21.53 -37.23
N PHE A 115 -0.15 21.40 -37.01
CA PHE A 115 0.81 22.51 -37.19
C PHE A 115 1.34 22.65 -38.62
N LEU A 116 1.03 21.72 -39.53
CA LEU A 116 1.48 21.79 -40.93
C LEU A 116 0.35 22.14 -41.92
N ALA A 117 -0.87 22.41 -41.45
CA ALA A 117 -2.01 22.81 -42.28
C ALA A 117 -2.32 24.32 -42.23
N SER A 118 -1.34 25.15 -41.83
CA SER A 118 -1.40 26.60 -41.98
C SER A 118 -0.10 27.14 -42.53
N TYR A 119 0.22 26.70 -43.76
CA TYR A 119 1.01 27.45 -44.73
C TYR A 119 0.53 27.08 -46.13
#